data_AF-E2IFQ3-F1
#
_entry.id   AF-E2IFQ3-F1
#
_cell.length_a   1.000
_cell.length_b   1.000
_cell.length_c   1.000
_cell.angle_alpha   90.00
_cell.angle_beta   90.00
_cell.angle_gamma   90.00
#
_symmetry.space_group_name_H-M   'P 1'
#
loop_
_entity.id
_entity.type
_entity.pdbx_description
1 polymer ?
#
loop_
_entity_poly.entity_id
_entity_poly.type
_entity_poly.pdbx_seq_one_letter_code
_entity_poly.pdbx_strand_id
1 'polypeptide(L)'
;HDQNQLRRIADAGVLAKTDRVLEIGPGLGPLTELLLERAGQVIAIEKDLRLVTVLRERFASTGNLELQHADALVVVKDHTRDWHDWKLVANLPYSVASPILVELAQNARRPERLVATL
;
A
#
# COMPACT_ATOMS: atom_id res chain seq x y z
N HIS A 1 20.61 0.70 5.17
CA HIS A 1 20.30 -0.47 4.32
C HIS A 1 18.83 -0.43 3.89
N ASP A 2 17.91 -0.20 4.82
CA ASP A 2 16.46 -0.17 4.54
C ASP A 2 15.99 0.89 3.54
N GLN A 3 16.51 2.12 3.60
CA GLN A 3 16.08 3.17 2.66
C GLN A 3 16.37 2.84 1.19
N ASN A 4 17.46 2.13 0.89
CA ASN A 4 17.77 1.69 -0.47
C ASN A 4 16.78 0.61 -0.92
N GLN A 5 16.37 -0.29 -0.02
CA GLN A 5 15.34 -1.28 -0.32
C GLN A 5 13.99 -0.60 -0.60
N LEU A 6 13.57 0.35 0.23
CA LEU A 6 12.32 1.09 0.02
C LEU A 6 12.30 1.85 -1.30
N ARG A 7 13.42 2.49 -1.68
CA ARG A 7 13.55 3.14 -2.99
C ARG A 7 13.41 2.14 -4.13
N ARG A 8 14.09 0.99 -4.05
CA ARG A 8 13.99 -0.06 -5.09
C ARG A 8 12.57 -0.58 -5.26
N ILE A 9 11.82 -0.74 -4.17
CA ILE A 9 10.42 -1.15 -4.21
C ILE A 9 9.55 -0.07 -4.86
N ALA A 10 9.70 1.19 -4.44
CA ALA A 10 8.96 2.31 -5.01
C ALA A 10 9.26 2.47 -6.52
N ASP A 11 10.52 2.31 -6.92
CA ASP A 11 10.95 2.41 -8.32
C ASP A 11 10.43 1.23 -9.16
N ALA A 12 10.41 0.01 -8.61
CA ALA A 12 9.81 -1.16 -9.26
C ALA A 12 8.29 -1.00 -9.47
N GLY A 13 7.63 -0.15 -8.68
CA GLY A 13 6.24 0.25 -8.88
C GLY A 13 5.99 0.95 -10.22
N VAL A 14 7.02 1.60 -10.81
CA VAL A 14 6.93 2.40 -12.05
C VAL A 14 5.71 3.32 -11.99
N LEU A 15 5.71 4.20 -11.00
CA LEU A 15 4.60 5.06 -10.64
C LEU A 15 4.63 6.39 -11.40
N ALA A 16 3.45 6.90 -11.72
CA ALA A 16 3.18 8.20 -12.29
C ALA A 16 2.09 8.93 -11.49
N LYS A 17 1.96 10.24 -11.70
CA LYS A 17 0.97 11.09 -11.01
C LYS A 17 -0.48 10.79 -11.35
N THR A 18 -0.73 9.94 -12.35
CA THR A 18 -2.05 9.40 -12.69
C THR A 18 -2.40 8.13 -11.93
N ASP A 19 -1.43 7.49 -11.28
CA ASP A 19 -1.61 6.18 -10.68
C ASP A 19 -2.23 6.25 -9.30
N ARG A 20 -2.95 5.18 -8.97
CA ARG A 20 -3.52 4.91 -7.66
C ARG A 20 -2.75 3.76 -7.03
N VAL A 21 -2.26 3.95 -5.82
CA VAL A 21 -1.41 2.97 -5.14
C VAL A 21 -2.07 2.46 -3.88
N LEU A 22 -2.09 1.14 -3.74
CA LEU A 22 -2.43 0.45 -2.50
C LEU A 22 -1.13 0.09 -1.77
N GLU A 23 -0.99 0.55 -0.55
CA GLU A 23 0.05 0.14 0.39
C GLU A 23 -0.59 -0.65 1.53
N ILE A 24 0.00 -1.79 1.88
CA ILE A 24 -0.44 -2.62 3.01
C ILE A 24 0.66 -2.66 4.05
N GLY A 25 0.32 -2.30 5.29
CA GLY A 25 1.27 -2.23 6.40
C GLY A 25 2.29 -1.09 6.24
N PRO A 26 1.85 0.17 6.15
CA PRO A 26 2.74 1.33 6.01
C PRO A 26 3.72 1.50 7.19
N GLY A 27 3.42 0.93 8.37
CA GLY A 27 4.28 1.05 9.53
C GLY A 27 4.38 2.51 10.01
N LEU A 28 5.60 3.05 10.07
CA LEU A 28 5.86 4.46 10.37
C LEU A 28 5.80 5.38 9.13
N GLY A 29 5.53 4.82 7.95
CA GLY A 29 5.35 5.54 6.69
C GLY A 29 6.59 5.88 5.85
N PRO A 30 7.78 5.25 5.99
CA PRO A 30 8.92 5.59 5.12
C PRO A 30 8.70 5.15 3.66
N LEU A 31 7.90 4.11 3.41
CA LEU A 31 7.49 3.74 2.05
C LEU A 31 6.35 4.65 1.59
N THR A 32 5.33 4.87 2.43
CA THR A 32 4.21 5.81 2.18
C THR A 32 4.70 7.16 1.65
N GLU A 33 5.72 7.75 2.29
CA GLU A 33 6.33 9.02 1.86
C GLU A 33 6.83 8.96 0.40
N LEU A 34 7.58 7.91 0.05
CA LEU A 34 8.08 7.70 -1.31
C LEU A 34 6.96 7.46 -2.34
N LEU A 35 5.85 6.84 -1.92
CA LEU A 35 4.70 6.59 -2.79
C LEU A 35 3.92 7.88 -3.05
N LEU A 36 3.69 8.70 -2.02
CA LEU A 36 2.99 9.99 -2.11
C LEU A 36 3.72 10.98 -3.02
N GLU A 37 5.06 10.93 -3.03
CA GLU A 37 5.90 11.71 -3.95
C GLU A 37 5.73 11.33 -5.42
N ARG A 38 5.32 10.08 -5.73
CA ARG A 38 5.27 9.55 -7.11
C ARG A 38 3.86 9.37 -7.66
N ALA A 39 2.91 8.97 -6.82
CA ALA A 39 1.55 8.62 -7.21
C ALA A 39 0.57 9.80 -7.13
N GLY A 40 -0.56 9.67 -7.83
CA GLY A 40 -1.68 10.61 -7.77
C GLY A 40 -2.58 10.39 -6.56
N GLN A 41 -2.72 9.14 -6.12
CA GLN A 41 -3.48 8.74 -4.94
C GLN A 41 -2.80 7.56 -4.25
N VAL A 42 -2.74 7.56 -2.92
CA VAL A 42 -2.28 6.42 -2.12
C VAL A 42 -3.36 6.06 -1.09
N ILE A 43 -3.79 4.80 -1.08
CA ILE A 43 -4.50 4.19 0.04
C ILE A 43 -3.48 3.38 0.83
N ALA A 44 -3.37 3.64 2.12
CA ALA A 44 -2.57 2.83 3.03
C ALA A 44 -3.45 2.16 4.09
N ILE A 45 -3.36 0.82 4.17
CA ILE A 45 -4.10 0.00 5.13
C ILE A 45 -3.19 -0.43 6.27
N GLU A 46 -3.56 -0.03 7.49
CA GLU A 46 -2.82 -0.37 8.71
C GLU A 46 -3.77 -0.95 9.76
N LYS A 47 -3.32 -2.00 10.45
CA LYS A 47 -4.08 -2.70 11.49
C LYS A 47 -3.83 -2.14 12.88
N ASP A 48 -2.64 -1.57 13.13
CA ASP A 48 -2.32 -0.95 14.41
C ASP A 48 -2.82 0.50 14.46
N LEU A 49 -3.87 0.73 15.27
CA LEU A 49 -4.44 2.06 15.48
C LEU A 49 -3.40 3.12 15.92
N ARG A 50 -2.36 2.72 16.67
CA ARG A 50 -1.33 3.66 17.12
C ARG A 50 -0.51 4.18 15.94
N LEU A 51 -0.17 3.29 15.00
CA LEU A 51 0.54 3.66 13.78
C LEU A 51 -0.35 4.50 12.86
N VAL A 52 -1.65 4.18 12.76
CA VAL A 52 -2.61 5.03 12.03
C VAL A 52 -2.62 6.46 12.58
N THR A 53 -2.63 6.63 13.90
CA THR A 53 -2.56 7.97 14.52
C THR A 53 -1.27 8.69 14.16
N VAL A 54 -0.12 8.02 14.26
CA VAL A 54 1.19 8.58 13.87
C VAL A 54 1.21 8.99 12.40
N LEU A 55 0.69 8.15 11.50
CA LEU A 55 0.63 8.43 10.06
C LEU A 55 -0.29 9.61 9.74
N ARG A 56 -1.44 9.71 10.42
CA ARG A 56 -2.37 10.84 10.28
C ARG A 56 -1.72 12.16 10.67
N GLU A 57 -1.00 12.18 11.79
CA GLU A 57 -0.27 13.37 12.23
C GLU A 57 0.87 13.70 11.26
N ARG A 58 1.66 12.70 10.87
CA ARG A 58 2.81 12.86 9.97
C ARG A 58 2.42 13.39 8.59
N PHE A 59 1.30 12.93 8.05
CA PHE A 59 0.82 13.27 6.70
C PHE A 59 -0.42 14.16 6.71
N ALA A 60 -0.66 14.91 7.79
CA ALA A 60 -1.85 15.75 7.95
C ALA A 60 -2.03 16.81 6.84
N SER A 61 -0.92 17.28 6.24
CA SER A 61 -0.90 18.25 5.15
C SER A 61 -0.92 17.60 3.75
N THR A 62 -0.96 16.27 3.67
CA THR A 62 -0.89 15.54 2.40
C THR A 62 -2.28 15.25 1.85
N GLY A 63 -2.62 15.86 0.71
CA GLY A 63 -3.97 15.77 0.12
C GLY A 63 -4.24 14.47 -0.66
N ASN A 64 -3.23 13.66 -0.97
CA ASN A 64 -3.35 12.45 -1.78
C ASN A 64 -3.20 11.14 -0.99
N LEU A 65 -3.29 11.18 0.34
CA LEU A 65 -3.25 10.01 1.21
C LEU A 65 -4.63 9.71 1.79
N GLU A 66 -5.08 8.47 1.65
CA GLU A 66 -6.21 7.91 2.38
C GLU A 66 -5.71 6.81 3.33
N LEU A 67 -5.91 7.00 4.64
CA LEU A 67 -5.50 6.04 5.67
C LEU A 67 -6.69 5.24 6.18
N GLN A 68 -6.65 3.92 5.96
CA GLN A 68 -7.69 2.98 6.41
C GLN A 68 -7.18 2.14 7.57
N HIS A 69 -7.83 2.27 8.74
CA HIS A 69 -7.59 1.39 9.88
C HIS A 69 -8.40 0.09 9.69
N ALA A 70 -7.76 -0.97 9.24
CA ALA A 70 -8.43 -2.25 8.95
C ALA A 70 -7.44 -3.43 8.91
N ASP A 71 -7.98 -4.65 9.02
CA ASP A 71 -7.24 -5.85 8.65
C ASP A 71 -7.18 -5.97 7.12
N ALA A 72 -5.97 -5.85 6.55
CA ALA A 72 -5.78 -5.90 5.11
C ALA A 72 -6.31 -7.20 4.48
N LEU A 73 -6.23 -8.33 5.18
CA LEU A 73 -6.72 -9.61 4.65
C LEU A 73 -8.25 -9.60 4.49
N VAL A 74 -8.97 -8.92 5.38
CA VAL A 74 -10.42 -8.72 5.26
C VAL A 74 -10.74 -7.82 4.07
N VAL A 75 -9.95 -6.77 3.86
CA VAL A 75 -10.16 -5.82 2.75
C VAL A 75 -9.90 -6.47 1.39
N VAL A 76 -8.85 -7.28 1.25
CA VAL A 76 -8.52 -7.90 -0.05
C VAL A 76 -9.45 -9.06 -0.40
N LYS A 77 -10.06 -9.71 0.60
CA LYS A 77 -11.10 -10.74 0.42
C LYS A 77 -12.46 -10.19 0.00
N ASP A 78 -12.68 -8.89 0.14
CA ASP A 78 -13.87 -8.24 -0.38
C ASP A 78 -13.76 -8.08 -1.91
N HIS A 79 -14.22 -9.10 -2.62
CA HIS A 79 -14.23 -9.12 -4.09
C HIS A 79 -15.18 -8.09 -4.73
N THR A 80 -15.98 -7.37 -3.94
CA THR A 80 -16.76 -6.24 -4.47
C THR A 80 -15.87 -5.03 -4.75
N ARG A 81 -14.73 -4.92 -4.04
CA ARG A 81 -13.73 -3.89 -4.31
C ARG A 81 -13.06 -4.11 -5.64
N ASP A 82 -12.87 -3.00 -6.33
CA ASP A 82 -12.25 -2.98 -7.64
C ASP A 82 -10.85 -2.39 -7.59
N TRP A 83 -9.85 -3.23 -7.82
CA TRP A 83 -8.45 -2.87 -7.81
C TRP A 83 -7.83 -2.79 -9.21
N HIS A 84 -8.60 -2.93 -10.30
CA HIS A 84 -8.01 -3.01 -11.65
C HIS A 84 -7.14 -1.80 -12.05
N ASP A 85 -7.55 -0.60 -11.62
CA ASP A 85 -6.81 0.66 -11.85
C ASP A 85 -5.81 0.99 -10.73
N TRP A 86 -5.45 0.02 -9.90
CA TRP A 86 -4.53 0.21 -8.77
C TRP A 86 -3.24 -0.59 -8.95
N LYS A 87 -2.16 -0.05 -8.39
CA LYS A 87 -0.89 -0.75 -8.20
C LYS A 87 -0.73 -1.08 -6.72
N LEU A 88 -0.41 -2.32 -6.36
CA LEU A 88 0.05 -2.65 -5.01
C LEU A 88 1.56 -2.39 -4.94
N VAL A 89 1.98 -1.55 -4.00
CA VAL A 89 3.39 -1.36 -3.67
C VAL A 89 3.53 -1.39 -2.15
N ALA A 90 4.09 -2.47 -1.60
CA ALA A 90 4.10 -2.68 -0.15
C ALA A 90 5.34 -3.42 0.35
N ASN A 91 5.81 -3.07 1.55
CA ASN A 91 6.74 -3.91 2.31
C ASN A 91 5.91 -4.79 3.24
N LEU A 92 5.47 -5.96 2.76
CA LEU A 92 4.44 -6.74 3.42
C LEU A 92 4.95 -7.40 4.70
N PRO A 93 4.14 -7.43 5.77
CA PRO A 93 4.48 -8.20 6.96
C PRO A 93 4.50 -9.71 6.64
N TYR A 94 5.62 -10.38 6.93
CA TYR A 94 5.83 -11.81 6.68
C TYR A 94 4.68 -12.73 7.12
N SER A 95 4.03 -12.42 8.25
CA SER A 95 3.00 -13.27 8.84
C SER A 95 1.72 -13.39 8.00
N VAL A 96 1.44 -12.43 7.12
CA VAL A 96 0.20 -12.39 6.32
C VAL A 96 0.45 -12.09 4.84
N ALA A 97 1.70 -11.99 4.41
CA ALA A 97 2.01 -11.60 3.03
C ALA A 97 1.52 -12.62 1.99
N SER A 98 1.78 -13.92 2.19
CA SER A 98 1.34 -14.98 1.27
C SER A 98 -0.18 -14.98 1.01
N PRO A 99 -1.06 -15.01 2.03
CA PRO A 99 -2.49 -14.98 1.77
C PRO A 99 -2.96 -13.67 1.11
N ILE A 100 -2.36 -12.53 1.44
CA ILE A 100 -2.69 -11.25 0.79
C ILE A 100 -2.35 -11.29 -0.71
N LEU A 101 -1.15 -11.75 -1.06
CA LEU A 101 -0.71 -11.83 -2.46
C LEU A 101 -1.56 -12.82 -3.26
N VAL A 102 -1.91 -13.96 -2.68
CA VAL A 102 -2.79 -14.95 -3.31
C VAL A 102 -4.17 -14.37 -3.57
N GLU A 103 -4.78 -13.74 -2.56
CA GLU A 103 -6.11 -13.14 -2.67
C GLU A 103 -6.16 -12.07 -3.76
N LEU A 104 -5.18 -11.15 -3.76
CA LEU A 104 -5.08 -10.12 -4.78
C LEU A 104 -4.80 -10.71 -6.16
N ALA A 105 -3.96 -11.72 -6.30
CA ALA A 105 -3.63 -12.30 -7.60
C ALA A 105 -4.79 -13.09 -8.23
N GLN A 106 -5.64 -13.72 -7.40
CA GLN A 106 -6.80 -14.52 -7.81
C GLN A 106 -8.06 -13.67 -8.04
N ASN A 107 -8.12 -12.45 -7.49
CA ASN A 107 -9.24 -11.55 -7.70
C ASN A 107 -9.39 -11.20 -9.20
N ALA A 108 -10.60 -11.30 -9.75
CA ALA A 108 -10.87 -10.91 -11.14
C ALA A 108 -10.60 -9.42 -11.39
N ARG A 109 -10.74 -8.60 -10.34
CA ARG A 109 -10.50 -7.16 -10.30
C ARG A 109 -9.20 -6.83 -9.54
N ARG A 110 -8.14 -7.57 -9.85
CA ARG A 110 -6.83 -7.43 -9.20
C ARG A 110 -6.08 -6.16 -9.61
N PRO A 111 -5.11 -5.70 -8.80
CA PRO A 111 -4.14 -4.68 -9.19
C PRO A 111 -3.47 -4.99 -10.52
N GLU A 112 -3.27 -3.98 -11.37
CA GLU A 112 -2.53 -4.11 -12.63
C GLU A 112 -1.06 -4.48 -12.41
N ARG A 113 -0.53 -4.16 -11.22
CA ARG A 113 0.83 -4.47 -10.80
C ARG A 113 0.88 -4.76 -9.31
N LEU A 114 1.64 -5.80 -8.95
CA LEU A 114 1.94 -6.18 -7.58
C LEU A 114 3.46 -6.11 -7.39
N VAL A 115 3.93 -5.18 -6.55
CA VAL A 115 5.33 -5.10 -6.11
C VAL A 115 5.35 -5.21 -4.61
N ALA A 116 5.96 -6.28 -4.10
CA ALA A 116 6.09 -6.47 -2.67
C ALA A 116 7.46 -7.02 -2.29
N THR A 117 7.97 -6.60 -1.14
CA THR A 117 9.00 -7.34 -0.42
C THR A 117 8.41 -8.03 0.79
N LEU A 118 9.04 -9.14 1.16
CA LEU A 118 8.77 -9.91 2.36
C LEU A 118 9.87 -9.59 3.34
#